data_AF-A0A183U7K9-F1
#
_entry.id   AF-A0A183U7K9-F1
#
_cell.length_a   1.000
_cell.length_b   1.000
_cell.length_c   1.000
_cell.angle_alpha   90.00
_cell.angle_beta   90.00
_cell.angle_gamma   90.00
#
_symmetry.space_group_name_H-M   'P 1'
#
loop_
_entity.id
_entity.type
_entity.pdbx_description
1 polymer ?
#
loop_
_entity_poly.entity_id
_entity_poly.type
_entity_poly.pdbx_seq_one_letter_code
_entity_poly.pdbx_strand_id
1 'polypeptide(L)'
;MNQPIAEVNVKTFVFDFGAGNVEAYEKDLVPLLQSMEIGMLVNNVGRGYEYPDVLHRVDGGLKRLTDVDIINILPTTLVSHLYFLWKLLLN
;
A
#
# COMPACT_ATOMS: atom_id res chain seq x y z
N MET A 1 36.80 -5.36 11.74
CA MET A 1 36.42 -3.93 11.81
C MET A 1 34.93 -3.88 12.10
N ASN A 2 34.52 -3.41 13.28
CA ASN A 2 33.10 -3.19 13.60
C ASN A 2 32.73 -1.80 13.10
N GLN A 3 31.92 -1.72 12.04
CA GLN A 3 31.32 -0.45 11.65
C GLN A 3 30.26 -0.07 12.70
N PRO A 4 30.17 1.21 13.10
CA PRO A 4 29.10 1.66 13.97
C PRO A 4 27.77 1.45 13.25
N ILE A 5 26.83 0.78 13.93
CA ILE A 5 25.46 0.61 13.45
C ILE A 5 24.82 2.00 13.45
N ALA A 6 24.35 2.47 12.29
CA ALA A 6 23.63 3.73 12.20
C ALA A 6 22.42 3.71 13.14
N GLU A 7 22.13 4.84 13.79
CA GLU A 7 20.96 5.00 14.63
C GLU A 7 19.68 4.76 13.80
N VAL A 8 18.81 3.84 14.24
CA VAL A 8 17.58 3.49 13.54
C VAL A 8 16.40 4.18 14.22
N ASN A 9 15.69 5.04 13.49
CA ASN A 9 14.43 5.64 13.93
C ASN A 9 13.25 4.92 13.27
N VAL A 10 12.26 4.52 14.08
CA VAL A 10 11.06 3.82 13.62
C VAL A 10 9.83 4.68 13.89
N LYS A 11 9.04 4.94 12.85
CA LYS A 11 7.71 5.57 12.93
C LYS A 11 6.66 4.59 12.43
N THR A 12 5.54 4.49 13.14
CA THR A 12 4.43 3.59 12.80
C THR A 12 3.16 4.40 12.59
N PHE A 13 2.40 4.05 11.56
CA PHE A 13 1.11 4.65 11.24
C PHE A 13 0.10 3.54 10.94
N VAL A 14 -1.18 3.86 11.05
CA VAL A 14 -2.28 2.94 10.74
C VAL A 14 -3.07 3.54 9.59
N PHE A 15 -3.27 2.74 8.54
CA PHE A 15 -4.07 3.10 7.38
C PHE A 15 -4.78 1.85 6.85
N ASP A 16 -6.04 1.99 6.42
CA ASP A 16 -6.84 0.91 5.86
C ASP A 16 -6.69 0.83 4.33
N PHE A 17 -5.83 -0.09 3.88
CA PHE A 17 -5.64 -0.39 2.46
C PHE A 17 -6.82 -1.10 1.80
N GLY A 18 -7.85 -1.48 2.56
CA GLY A 18 -9.13 -1.94 2.02
C GLY A 18 -10.05 -0.79 1.57
N ALA A 19 -9.67 0.47 1.78
CA ALA A 19 -10.42 1.61 1.27
C ALA A 19 -10.50 1.51 -0.27
N GLY A 20 -11.73 1.35 -0.79
CA GLY A 20 -12.00 1.17 -2.22
C GLY A 20 -12.11 2.46 -3.03
N ASN A 21 -11.67 3.59 -2.48
CA ASN A 21 -11.76 4.91 -3.12
C ASN A 21 -10.43 5.66 -2.98
N VAL A 22 -10.16 6.58 -3.92
CA VAL A 22 -8.89 7.29 -4.02
C VAL A 22 -8.76 8.37 -2.94
N GLU A 23 -9.89 8.99 -2.60
CA GLU A 23 -9.98 10.12 -1.68
C GLU A 23 -9.46 9.78 -0.28
N ALA A 24 -9.69 8.55 0.19
CA ALA A 24 -9.13 8.07 1.46
C ALA A 24 -7.58 8.07 1.46
N TYR A 25 -6.95 7.67 0.34
CA TYR A 25 -5.49 7.66 0.23
C TYR A 25 -4.93 9.08 0.18
N GLU A 26 -5.54 9.95 -0.63
CA GLU A 26 -5.13 11.35 -0.76
C GLU A 26 -5.24 12.11 0.56
N LYS A 27 -6.30 11.85 1.32
CA LYS A 27 -6.56 12.53 2.58
C LYS A 27 -5.70 12.00 3.72
N ASP A 28 -5.60 10.68 3.86
CA ASP A 28 -5.09 10.06 5.09
C ASP A 28 -3.67 9.47 4.92
N LEU A 29 -3.28 9.01 3.72
CA LEU A 29 -1.97 8.38 3.49
C LEU A 29 -0.94 9.34 2.87
N VAL A 30 -1.34 10.12 1.86
CA VAL A 30 -0.42 11.02 1.13
C VAL A 30 0.27 12.04 2.05
N PRO A 31 -0.41 12.72 2.99
CA PRO A 31 0.25 13.69 3.88
C PRO A 31 1.30 13.03 4.77
N LEU A 32 1.08 11.78 5.18
CA LEU A 32 2.05 11.01 5.97
C LEU A 32 3.31 10.73 5.14
N LEU A 33 3.14 10.22 3.92
CA LEU A 33 4.26 9.94 3.01
C LEU A 33 5.04 11.22 2.67
N GLN A 34 4.34 12.34 2.46
CA GLN A 34 4.96 13.64 2.17
C GLN A 34 5.75 14.23 3.35
N SER A 35 5.44 13.82 4.58
CA SER A 35 6.19 14.26 5.77
C SER A 35 7.55 13.57 5.95
N MET A 36 7.93 12.65 5.05
CA MET A 36 9.12 11.80 5.18
C MET A 36 9.98 11.82 3.93
N GLU A 37 11.30 11.77 4.12
CA GLU A 37 12.25 11.50 3.05
C GLU A 37 12.29 9.99 2.79
N ILE A 38 11.54 9.54 1.79
CA ILE A 38 11.48 8.12 1.40
C ILE A 38 12.50 7.87 0.28
N GLY A 39 13.50 7.03 0.58
CA GLY A 39 14.44 6.52 -0.43
C GLY A 39 13.98 5.22 -1.10
N MET A 40 13.26 4.38 -0.35
CA MET A 40 12.70 3.12 -0.81
C MET A 40 11.31 2.93 -0.22
N LEU A 41 10.36 2.59 -1.09
CA LEU A 41 8.99 2.27 -0.71
C LEU A 41 8.75 0.78 -0.97
N VAL A 42 8.26 0.08 0.05
CA VAL A 42 7.86 -1.33 -0.07
C VAL A 42 6.39 -1.44 0.30
N ASN A 43 5.53 -1.67 -0.70
CA ASN A 43 4.15 -2.04 -0.43
C ASN A 43 4.04 -3.57 -0.35
N ASN A 44 3.90 -4.09 0.86
CA ASN A 44 3.66 -5.52 1.10
C ASN A 44 2.25 -5.81 1.62
N VAL A 45 1.32 -4.88 1.44
CA VAL A 45 -0.06 -5.08 1.83
C VAL A 45 -0.79 -5.80 0.71
N GLY A 46 -1.43 -6.89 1.08
CA GLY A 46 -2.24 -7.68 0.17
C GLY A 46 -3.00 -8.77 0.90
N ARG A 47 -3.92 -9.42 0.18
CA ARG A 47 -4.61 -10.62 0.65
C ARG A 47 -4.47 -11.72 -0.39
N GLY A 48 -4.01 -12.87 0.05
CA GLY A 48 -4.09 -14.09 -0.74
C GLY A 48 -5.53 -14.61 -0.80
N TYR A 49 -5.82 -15.36 -1.86
CA TYR A 49 -6.99 -16.21 -1.96
C TYR A 49 -6.55 -17.66 -2.18
N GLU A 50 -7.09 -18.59 -1.39
CA GLU A 50 -6.55 -19.94 -1.26
C GLU A 50 -6.81 -20.84 -2.47
N TYR A 51 -7.84 -20.55 -3.28
CA TYR A 51 -8.30 -21.46 -4.35
C TYR A 51 -8.60 -20.71 -5.66
N PRO A 52 -7.57 -20.19 -6.36
CA PRO A 52 -7.76 -19.39 -7.58
C PRO A 52 -8.49 -20.15 -8.70
N ASP A 53 -8.46 -21.49 -8.67
CA ASP A 53 -9.16 -22.40 -9.58
C ASP A 53 -10.68 -22.47 -9.36
N VAL A 54 -11.19 -21.99 -8.22
CA VAL A 54 -12.61 -22.05 -7.85
C VAL A 54 -13.21 -20.67 -7.53
N LEU A 55 -12.84 -19.66 -8.34
CA LEU A 55 -13.38 -18.29 -8.27
C LEU A 55 -14.92 -18.21 -8.23
N HIS A 56 -15.62 -19.15 -8.85
CA HIS A 56 -17.09 -19.18 -8.89
C HIS A 56 -17.75 -19.74 -7.61
N ARG A 57 -16.98 -20.29 -6.65
CA ARG A 57 -17.50 -20.84 -5.38
C ARG A 57 -16.83 -20.21 -4.16
N VAL A 58 -16.35 -18.97 -4.30
CA VAL A 58 -15.73 -18.24 -3.20
C VAL A 58 -16.76 -18.00 -2.10
N ASP A 59 -16.44 -18.42 -0.86
CA ASP A 59 -17.22 -18.04 0.31
C ASP A 59 -17.19 -16.52 0.50
N GLY A 60 -18.37 -15.91 0.64
CA GLY A 60 -18.54 -14.45 0.60
C GLY A 60 -18.71 -13.87 -0.83
N GLY A 61 -18.66 -14.72 -1.86
CA GLY A 61 -19.03 -14.41 -3.24
C GLY A 61 -18.26 -13.25 -3.87
N LEU A 62 -18.94 -12.52 -4.76
CA LEU A 62 -18.34 -11.38 -5.49
C LEU A 62 -17.76 -10.32 -4.54
N LYS A 63 -18.40 -10.07 -3.40
CA LYS A 63 -17.88 -9.09 -2.43
C LYS A 63 -16.47 -9.47 -1.97
N ARG A 64 -16.25 -10.74 -1.61
CA ARG A 64 -14.93 -11.20 -1.15
C ARG A 64 -13.87 -11.05 -2.23
N LEU A 65 -14.23 -11.33 -3.49
CA LEU A 65 -13.36 -11.15 -4.64
C LEU A 65 -13.01 -9.67 -4.85
N THR A 66 -14.02 -8.80 -4.86
CA THR A 66 -13.81 -7.36 -4.97
C THR A 66 -12.93 -6.82 -3.85
N ASP A 67 -13.13 -7.27 -2.60
CA ASP A 67 -12.27 -6.86 -1.48
C ASP A 67 -10.80 -7.31 -1.67
N VAL A 68 -10.57 -8.49 -2.26
CA VAL A 68 -9.22 -9.00 -2.60
C VAL A 68 -8.60 -8.21 -3.75
N ASP A 69 -9.38 -7.87 -4.77
CA ASP A 69 -8.92 -7.07 -5.90
C ASP A 69 -8.55 -5.66 -5.45
N ILE A 70 -9.43 -5.02 -4.66
CA ILE A 70 -9.20 -3.68 -4.12
C ILE A 70 -7.87 -3.65 -3.37
N ILE A 71 -7.67 -4.52 -2.36
CA ILE A 71 -6.50 -4.43 -1.49
C ILE A 71 -5.18 -4.76 -2.21
N ASN A 72 -5.20 -5.58 -3.26
CA ASN A 72 -3.99 -5.96 -3.99
C ASN A 72 -3.64 -4.99 -5.13
N ILE A 73 -4.65 -4.44 -5.81
CA ILE A 73 -4.45 -3.65 -7.03
C ILE A 73 -4.45 -2.15 -6.74
N LEU A 74 -5.46 -1.64 -6.02
CA LEU A 74 -5.66 -0.21 -5.87
C LEU A 74 -4.52 0.43 -5.04
N PRO A 75 -4.18 -0.05 -3.82
CA PRO A 75 -3.01 0.39 -3.08
C PRO A 75 -1.72 0.41 -3.89
N THR A 76 -1.39 -0.71 -4.52
CA THR A 76 -0.13 -0.88 -5.25
C THR A 76 -0.05 0.13 -6.39
N THR A 77 -1.15 0.37 -7.09
CA THR A 77 -1.23 1.34 -8.18
C THR A 77 -1.08 2.77 -7.65
N LEU A 78 -1.89 3.17 -6.66
CA LEU A 78 -1.89 4.53 -6.15
C LEU A 78 -0.58 4.91 -5.49
N VAL A 79 -0.08 4.09 -4.56
CA VAL A 79 1.13 4.42 -3.79
C VAL A 79 2.35 4.46 -4.73
N SER A 80 2.45 3.55 -5.71
CA SER A 80 3.53 3.58 -6.70
C SER A 80 3.46 4.83 -7.58
N HIS A 81 2.26 5.18 -8.06
CA HIS A 81 2.05 6.37 -8.90
C HIS A 81 2.36 7.67 -8.14
N LEU A 82 1.80 7.82 -6.95
CA LEU A 82 1.95 9.00 -6.10
C LEU A 82 3.41 9.22 -5.71
N TYR A 83 4.13 8.15 -5.35
CA TYR A 83 5.56 8.24 -5.07
C TYR A 83 6.38 8.64 -6.30
N PHE A 84 6.12 8.02 -7.46
CA PHE A 84 6.91 8.23 -8.68
C PHE A 84 6.70 9.63 -9.29
N LEU A 85 5.46 10.12 -9.38
CA LEU A 85 5.18 11.48 -9.83
C LEU A 85 5.83 12.51 -8.91
N TRP A 86 5.74 12.32 -7.59
CA TRP A 86 6.29 13.27 -6.63
C TRP A 86 7.83 13.35 -6.71
N LYS A 87 8.50 12.20 -6.78
CA LYS A 87 9.97 12.13 -6.91
C LYS A 87 10.52 12.76 -8.18
N LEU A 88 9.75 12.78 -9.28
CA LEU A 88 10.21 13.26 -10.59
C LEU A 88 9.79 14.68 -10.93
N LEU A 89 8.67 15.17 -10.39
CA LEU A 89 8.10 16.46 -10.81
C LEU A 89 8.32 17.58 -9.80
N LEU A 90 8.63 17.27 -8.54
CA LEU A 90 8.61 18.25 -7.45
C LEU A 90 9.87 18.25 -6.57
N ASN A 91 10.86 17.41 -6.90
CA ASN A 91 12.23 17.39 -6.36
C ASN A 91 13.23 17.14 -7.48
#